data_AF-A0A2A3XC45-F1
#
_entry.id   AF-A0A2A3XC45-F1
#
_cell.length_a   1.000
_cell.length_b   1.000
_cell.length_c   1.000
_cell.angle_alpha   90.00
_cell.angle_beta   90.00
_cell.angle_gamma   90.00
#
_symmetry.space_group_name_H-M   'P 1'
#
loop_
_entity.id
_entity.type
_entity.pdbx_description
1 polymer ?
#
loop_
_entity_poly.entity_id
_entity_poly.type
_entity_poly.pdbx_seq_one_letter_code
_entity_poly.pdbx_strand_id
1 'polypeptide(L)'
;MIYIIFVIILVGVTAALYQVYDVNHNINVGNEKKLSRANKARLAELSAKAKTSSNEHSEAEFGQAAAAVFGPGITRKMALTAFNDEEEGRYAIPLLRRREKLVYNGDIKVKHLSFWVTKLPTFDVRGLLITLVIINCFLAQLLGGMSIYTIHYKFSASALLWINEPFYLMIIIYVLIFMTFCISRFDMYMNDIYQIGKLSRHVNSGEGGVSV
;
A
#
# COMPACT_ATOMS: atom_id res chain seq x y z
N MET A 1 -0.57 14.51 36.87
CA MET A 1 0.06 14.75 35.55
C MET A 1 0.89 13.54 35.10
N ILE A 2 1.82 13.03 35.91
CA ILE A 2 2.72 11.93 35.48
C ILE A 2 1.99 10.60 35.16
N TYR A 3 0.96 10.23 35.93
CA TYR A 3 0.13 9.05 35.63
C TYR A 3 -0.61 9.15 34.29
N ILE A 4 -0.99 10.37 33.86
CA ILE A 4 -1.64 10.59 32.56
C ILE A 4 -0.65 10.30 31.43
N ILE A 5 0.61 10.71 31.58
CA ILE A 5 1.67 10.42 30.59
C ILE A 5 1.86 8.91 30.43
N PHE A 6 1.89 8.15 31.53
CA PHE A 6 1.98 6.69 31.46
C PHE A 6 0.79 6.04 30.76
N VAL A 7 -0.43 6.51 31.01
CA VAL A 7 -1.62 6.04 30.29
C VAL A 7 -1.51 6.34 28.80
N ILE A 8 -1.05 7.54 28.42
CA ILE A 8 -0.86 7.93 27.02
C ILE A 8 0.22 7.07 26.35
N ILE A 9 1.33 6.80 27.03
CA ILE A 9 2.37 5.87 26.56
C ILE A 9 1.77 4.48 26.31
N LEU A 10 0.99 3.96 27.26
CA LEU A 10 0.36 2.64 27.13
C LEU A 10 -0.58 2.60 25.91
N VAL A 11 -1.41 3.63 25.73
CA VAL A 11 -2.27 3.79 24.54
C VAL A 11 -1.42 3.82 23.25
N GLY A 12 -0.30 4.54 23.26
CA GLY A 12 0.63 4.58 22.14
C GLY A 12 1.21 3.21 21.79
N VAL A 13 1.68 2.46 22.80
CA VAL A 13 2.22 1.10 22.61
C VAL A 13 1.15 0.16 22.06
N THR A 14 -0.07 0.21 22.58
CA THR A 14 -1.21 -0.56 22.05
C THR A 14 -1.52 -0.18 20.60
N ALA A 15 -1.47 1.12 20.26
CA ALA A 15 -1.68 1.58 18.90
C ALA A 15 -0.58 1.09 17.94
N ALA A 16 0.68 1.07 18.37
CA ALA A 16 1.79 0.53 17.57
C ALA A 16 1.61 -0.97 17.26
N LEU A 17 1.19 -1.76 18.26
CA LEU A 17 0.82 -3.17 18.09
C LEU A 17 -0.32 -3.34 17.07
N TYR A 18 -1.35 -2.51 17.20
CA TYR A 18 -2.48 -2.53 16.27
C TYR A 18 -2.04 -2.19 14.84
N GLN A 19 -1.12 -1.24 14.64
CA GLN A 19 -0.60 -0.90 13.32
C GLN A 19 0.11 -2.07 12.64
N VAL A 20 0.93 -2.83 13.38
CA VAL A 20 1.59 -4.03 12.82
C VAL A 20 0.54 -5.06 12.41
N TYR A 21 -0.49 -5.27 13.25
CA TYR A 21 -1.59 -6.16 12.93
C TYR A 21 -2.34 -5.71 11.66
N ASP A 22 -2.69 -4.43 11.55
CA ASP A 22 -3.40 -3.87 10.39
C ASP A 22 -2.55 -3.96 9.11
N VAL A 23 -1.24 -3.71 9.19
CA VAL A 23 -0.33 -3.86 8.05
C VAL A 23 -0.29 -5.32 7.60
N ASN A 24 -0.12 -6.27 8.51
CA ASN A 24 -0.10 -7.70 8.20
C ASN A 24 -1.44 -8.18 7.61
N HIS A 25 -2.57 -7.71 8.17
CA HIS A 25 -3.90 -8.02 7.66
C HIS A 25 -4.15 -7.44 6.26
N ASN A 26 -3.73 -6.20 6.02
CA ASN A 26 -3.83 -5.56 4.70
C ASN A 26 -2.97 -6.25 3.65
N ILE A 27 -1.86 -6.86 4.06
CA ILE A 27 -1.01 -7.64 3.16
C ILE A 27 -1.69 -8.93 2.71
N ASN A 28 -2.37 -9.62 3.63
CA ASN A 28 -2.91 -10.96 3.39
C ASN A 28 -4.38 -11.01 2.95
N VAL A 29 -5.24 -10.08 3.36
CA VAL A 29 -6.71 -10.32 3.35
C VAL A 29 -7.54 -9.28 2.59
N GLY A 30 -7.09 -8.06 2.30
CA GLY A 30 -8.09 -7.05 1.94
C GLY A 30 -7.65 -5.78 1.25
N ASN A 31 -7.19 -5.89 0.01
CA ASN A 31 -7.14 -4.73 -0.88
C ASN A 31 -8.55 -4.29 -1.35
N GLU A 32 -9.54 -5.19 -1.30
CA GLU A 32 -10.95 -4.94 -1.67
C GLU A 32 -11.69 -4.02 -0.69
N LYS A 33 -11.42 -4.17 0.61
CA LYS A 33 -12.12 -3.37 1.65
C LYS A 33 -11.87 -1.87 1.49
N LYS A 34 -10.71 -1.48 0.93
CA LYS A 34 -10.29 -0.09 0.73
C LYS A 34 -10.76 0.53 -0.60
N LEU A 35 -11.57 -0.17 -1.40
CA LEU A 35 -12.17 0.39 -2.61
C LEU A 35 -13.43 1.21 -2.28
N SER A 36 -13.60 2.37 -2.92
CA SER A 36 -14.87 3.11 -2.87
C SER A 36 -16.02 2.26 -3.41
N ARG A 37 -17.25 2.45 -2.91
CA ARG A 37 -18.45 1.71 -3.35
C ARG A 37 -18.63 1.77 -4.88
N ALA A 38 -18.35 2.91 -5.49
CA ALA A 38 -18.40 3.07 -6.95
C ALA A 38 -17.35 2.21 -7.68
N ASN A 39 -16.14 2.10 -7.13
CA ASN A 39 -15.10 1.27 -7.70
C ASN A 39 -15.36 -0.22 -7.45
N LYS A 40 -16.02 -0.59 -6.36
CA LYS A 40 -16.46 -1.99 -6.11
C LYS A 40 -17.50 -2.43 -7.13
N ALA A 41 -18.49 -1.58 -7.41
CA ALA A 41 -19.49 -1.86 -8.44
C ALA A 41 -18.83 -2.01 -9.82
N ARG A 42 -17.90 -1.11 -10.18
CA ARG A 42 -17.13 -1.20 -11.43
C ARG A 42 -16.23 -2.44 -11.51
N LEU A 43 -15.61 -2.83 -10.40
CA LEU A 43 -14.82 -4.07 -10.32
C LEU A 43 -15.72 -5.27 -10.63
N ALA A 44 -16.84 -5.40 -9.93
CA ALA A 44 -17.79 -6.50 -10.15
C ALA A 44 -18.33 -6.55 -11.59
N GLU A 45 -18.66 -5.40 -12.17
CA GLU A 45 -19.17 -5.31 -13.55
C GLU A 45 -18.10 -5.71 -14.58
N LEU A 46 -16.87 -5.18 -14.47
CA LEU A 46 -15.78 -5.48 -15.40
C LEU A 46 -15.29 -6.92 -15.26
N SER A 47 -15.20 -7.45 -14.04
CA SER A 47 -14.86 -8.86 -13.79
C SER A 47 -15.91 -9.80 -14.37
N ALA A 48 -17.20 -9.49 -14.20
CA ALA A 48 -18.27 -10.29 -14.80
C ALA A 48 -18.18 -10.29 -16.33
N LYS A 49 -17.95 -9.12 -16.95
CA LYS A 49 -17.78 -8.99 -18.39
C LYS A 49 -16.52 -9.71 -18.90
N ALA A 50 -15.43 -9.68 -18.15
CA ALA A 50 -14.19 -10.41 -18.49
C ALA A 50 -14.39 -11.94 -18.44
N LYS A 51 -15.13 -12.47 -17.47
CA LYS A 51 -15.44 -13.92 -17.40
C LYS A 51 -16.31 -14.39 -18.55
N THR A 52 -17.20 -13.53 -19.04
CA THR A 52 -18.06 -13.84 -20.18
C THR A 52 -17.40 -13.57 -21.54
N SER A 53 -16.21 -12.98 -21.58
CA SER A 53 -15.58 -12.54 -22.82
C SER A 53 -14.93 -13.67 -23.64
N SER A 54 -15.49 -14.88 -23.62
CA SER A 54 -14.98 -16.03 -24.40
C SER A 54 -15.42 -16.00 -25.87
N ASN A 55 -16.35 -15.11 -26.24
CA ASN A 55 -16.88 -14.98 -27.60
C ASN A 55 -16.49 -13.62 -28.23
N GLU A 56 -16.19 -13.61 -29.53
CA GLU A 56 -15.68 -12.46 -30.29
C GLU A 56 -16.52 -11.16 -30.15
N HIS A 57 -17.83 -11.29 -29.93
CA HIS A 57 -18.74 -10.15 -29.70
C HIS A 57 -18.62 -9.57 -28.27
N SER A 58 -18.62 -10.43 -27.26
CA SER A 58 -18.44 -10.07 -25.83
C SER A 58 -17.06 -9.48 -25.54
N GLU A 59 -16.11 -9.86 -26.38
CA GLU A 59 -14.74 -9.39 -26.40
C GLU A 59 -14.63 -7.89 -26.77
N ALA A 60 -15.37 -7.44 -27.79
CA ALA A 60 -15.42 -6.04 -28.19
C ALA A 60 -16.14 -5.15 -27.16
N GLU A 61 -17.22 -5.65 -26.56
CA GLU A 61 -17.97 -4.95 -25.50
C GLU A 61 -17.14 -4.72 -24.24
N PHE A 62 -16.32 -5.71 -23.85
CA PHE A 62 -15.39 -5.55 -22.74
C PHE A 62 -14.34 -4.48 -23.03
N GLY A 63 -13.78 -4.46 -24.25
CA GLY A 63 -12.82 -3.44 -24.67
C GLY A 63 -13.39 -2.02 -24.59
N GLN A 64 -14.64 -1.83 -25.02
CA GLN A 64 -15.32 -0.53 -24.92
C GLN A 64 -15.59 -0.13 -23.47
N ALA A 65 -16.05 -1.06 -22.63
CA ALA A 65 -16.28 -0.80 -21.20
C ALA A 65 -14.98 -0.45 -20.46
N ALA A 66 -13.88 -1.14 -20.76
CA ALA A 66 -12.57 -0.83 -20.20
C ALA A 66 -12.05 0.55 -20.66
N ALA A 67 -12.17 0.87 -21.96
CA ALA A 67 -11.78 2.17 -22.49
C ALA A 67 -12.60 3.32 -21.89
N ALA A 68 -13.89 3.11 -21.60
CA ALA A 68 -14.73 4.10 -20.93
C ALA A 68 -14.31 4.37 -19.47
N VAL A 69 -13.73 3.37 -18.79
CA VAL A 69 -13.32 3.49 -17.38
C VAL A 69 -11.89 4.00 -17.20
N PHE A 70 -10.98 3.62 -18.11
CA PHE A 70 -9.55 3.88 -18.01
C PHE A 70 -9.02 4.85 -19.07
N GLY A 71 -9.83 5.21 -20.07
CA GLY A 71 -9.44 6.02 -21.21
C GLY A 71 -8.79 5.19 -22.34
N PRO A 72 -8.41 5.84 -23.45
CA PRO A 72 -7.89 5.19 -24.66
C PRO A 72 -6.50 4.56 -24.50
N GLY A 73 -5.89 4.67 -23.32
CA GLY A 73 -4.52 4.25 -23.06
C GLY A 73 -4.35 2.82 -22.51
N ILE A 74 -5.41 2.18 -22.02
CA ILE A 74 -5.35 0.76 -21.61
C ILE A 74 -5.64 -0.13 -22.81
N THR A 75 -4.68 -1.02 -23.12
CA THR A 75 -4.88 -2.07 -24.12
C THR A 75 -5.89 -3.10 -23.61
N ARG A 76 -6.78 -3.57 -24.49
CA ARG A 76 -7.79 -4.57 -24.17
C ARG A 76 -7.22 -5.84 -23.52
N LYS A 77 -6.07 -6.33 -23.99
CA LYS A 77 -5.33 -7.46 -23.42
C LYS A 77 -4.94 -7.20 -21.96
N MET A 78 -4.48 -6.00 -21.65
CA MET A 78 -4.12 -5.59 -20.29
C MET A 78 -5.32 -5.58 -19.35
N ALA A 79 -6.47 -5.09 -19.81
CA ALA A 79 -7.71 -5.15 -19.04
C ALA A 79 -8.16 -6.61 -18.85
N LEU A 80 -8.16 -7.45 -19.89
CA LEU A 80 -8.55 -8.86 -19.76
C LEU A 80 -7.65 -9.59 -18.75
N THR A 81 -6.33 -9.43 -18.84
CA THR A 81 -5.40 -10.04 -17.88
C THR A 81 -5.60 -9.51 -16.45
N ALA A 82 -5.95 -8.24 -16.28
CA ALA A 82 -6.17 -7.68 -14.94
C ALA A 82 -7.46 -8.19 -14.26
N PHE A 83 -8.50 -8.44 -15.05
CA PHE A 83 -9.86 -8.73 -14.58
C PHE A 83 -10.27 -10.22 -14.70
N ASN A 84 -9.50 -11.04 -15.41
CA ASN A 84 -9.74 -12.47 -15.57
C ASN A 84 -8.88 -13.36 -14.65
N ASP A 85 -7.86 -12.79 -13.98
CA ASP A 85 -7.03 -13.52 -13.03
C ASP A 85 -7.87 -13.96 -11.82
N GLU A 86 -7.69 -15.19 -11.32
CA GLU A 86 -8.40 -15.69 -10.13
C GLU A 86 -8.15 -14.80 -8.90
N GLU A 87 -7.02 -14.09 -8.91
CA GLU A 87 -6.70 -13.00 -8.01
C GLU A 87 -7.16 -11.63 -8.60
N GLU A 88 -8.46 -11.46 -8.88
CA GLU A 88 -9.05 -10.17 -9.31
C GLU A 88 -8.61 -8.99 -8.40
N GLY A 89 -8.21 -9.29 -7.16
CA GLY A 89 -7.65 -8.34 -6.22
C GLY A 89 -6.21 -7.86 -6.47
N ARG A 90 -5.41 -8.54 -7.28
CA ARG A 90 -3.97 -8.27 -7.43
C ARG A 90 -3.68 -7.14 -8.41
N TYR A 91 -4.34 -7.12 -9.56
CA TYR A 91 -4.08 -6.15 -10.63
C TYR A 91 -5.25 -5.17 -10.88
N ALA A 92 -6.50 -5.64 -10.86
CA ALA A 92 -7.65 -4.77 -11.12
C ALA A 92 -7.86 -3.72 -10.02
N ILE A 93 -7.64 -4.07 -8.75
CA ILE A 93 -7.79 -3.14 -7.62
C ILE A 93 -6.81 -1.96 -7.69
N PRO A 94 -5.48 -2.18 -7.86
CA PRO A 94 -4.53 -1.09 -8.06
C PRO A 94 -4.89 -0.19 -9.25
N LEU A 95 -5.28 -0.78 -10.39
CA LEU A 95 -5.69 -0.04 -11.58
C LEU A 95 -6.87 0.88 -11.31
N LEU A 96 -7.96 0.36 -10.72
CA LEU A 96 -9.15 1.16 -10.41
C LEU A 96 -8.87 2.26 -9.39
N ARG A 97 -8.02 1.99 -8.39
CA ARG A 97 -7.66 2.96 -7.35
C ARG A 97 -6.81 4.11 -7.90
N ARG A 98 -5.99 3.86 -8.92
CA ARG A 98 -5.02 4.82 -9.45
C ARG A 98 -5.34 5.35 -10.84
N ARG A 99 -6.48 4.98 -11.44
CA ARG A 99 -6.89 5.36 -12.80
C ARG A 99 -6.67 6.84 -13.15
N GLU A 100 -6.99 7.77 -12.25
CA GLU A 100 -6.92 9.23 -12.49
C GLU A 100 -5.48 9.76 -12.46
N LYS A 101 -4.54 8.96 -11.96
CA LYS A 101 -3.10 9.28 -11.87
C LYS A 101 -2.27 8.56 -12.94
N LEU A 102 -2.88 7.72 -13.76
CA LEU A 102 -2.20 7.02 -14.85
C LEU A 102 -2.17 7.89 -16.10
N VAL A 103 -0.99 7.99 -16.71
CA VAL A 103 -0.78 8.70 -17.97
C VAL A 103 -0.27 7.70 -18.98
N TYR A 104 -0.92 7.66 -20.14
CA TYR A 104 -0.68 6.69 -21.20
C TYR A 104 -0.12 7.41 -22.43
N ASN A 105 1.20 7.42 -22.58
CA ASN A 105 1.92 8.00 -23.73
C ASN A 105 2.96 6.99 -24.22
N GLY A 106 2.50 5.90 -24.87
CA GLY A 106 3.33 4.77 -25.33
C GLY A 106 3.75 3.82 -24.20
N ASP A 107 4.20 4.35 -23.07
CA ASP A 107 4.44 3.63 -21.83
C ASP A 107 3.49 4.12 -20.72
N ILE A 108 3.12 3.23 -19.80
CA ILE A 108 2.33 3.59 -18.61
C ILE A 108 3.22 4.32 -17.61
N LYS A 109 2.84 5.56 -17.29
CA LYS A 109 3.52 6.41 -16.31
C LYS A 109 2.55 6.82 -15.21
N VAL A 110 3.08 7.15 -14.03
CA VAL A 110 2.27 7.62 -12.91
C VAL A 110 2.55 9.08 -12.63
N LYS A 111 1.47 9.86 -12.57
CA LYS A 111 1.46 11.25 -12.14
C LYS A 111 1.27 11.30 -10.62
N HIS A 112 2.34 11.62 -9.91
CA HIS A 112 2.34 11.74 -8.44
C HIS A 112 1.68 13.05 -8.01
N LEU A 113 2.06 14.14 -8.68
CA LEU A 113 1.64 15.54 -8.51
C LEU A 113 1.47 16.21 -9.87
N SER A 114 0.93 17.44 -9.93
CA SER A 114 0.65 18.16 -11.18
C SER A 114 1.81 18.22 -12.18
N PHE A 115 3.05 18.22 -11.70
CA PHE A 115 4.27 18.31 -12.51
C PHE A 115 5.23 17.11 -12.36
N TRP A 116 4.90 16.12 -11.54
CA TRP A 116 5.80 15.00 -11.27
C TRP A 116 5.25 13.70 -11.85
N VAL A 117 5.81 13.31 -12.99
CA VAL A 117 5.51 12.05 -13.67
C VAL A 117 6.74 11.16 -13.58
N THR A 118 6.60 9.95 -13.05
CA THR A 118 7.69 8.97 -13.01
C THR A 118 7.33 7.67 -13.69
N LYS A 119 8.37 6.88 -14.02
CA LYS A 119 8.23 5.52 -14.53
C LYS A 119 7.85 4.58 -13.40
N LEU A 120 7.15 3.49 -13.75
CA LEU A 120 6.74 2.46 -12.80
C LEU A 120 8.00 1.79 -12.19
N PRO A 121 8.08 1.64 -10.84
CA PRO A 121 9.20 1.01 -10.18
C PRO A 121 9.31 -0.46 -10.59
N THR A 122 10.54 -0.92 -10.76
CA THR A 122 10.89 -2.30 -11.10
C THR A 122 11.20 -3.16 -9.88
N PHE A 123 11.49 -2.53 -8.75
CA PHE A 123 11.89 -3.19 -7.51
C PHE A 123 10.74 -3.26 -6.51
N ASP A 124 10.63 -4.39 -5.83
CA ASP A 124 9.71 -4.56 -4.72
C ASP A 124 10.37 -4.06 -3.43
N VAL A 125 9.88 -2.94 -2.89
CA VAL A 125 10.36 -2.34 -1.63
C VAL A 125 9.57 -2.83 -0.41
N ARG A 126 8.54 -3.66 -0.61
CA ARG A 126 7.57 -4.06 0.41
C ARG A 126 8.23 -4.77 1.58
N GLY A 127 9.16 -5.69 1.32
CA GLY A 127 9.89 -6.39 2.38
C GLY A 127 10.67 -5.44 3.30
N LEU A 128 11.30 -4.40 2.72
CA LEU A 128 12.02 -3.39 3.48
C LEU A 128 11.07 -2.52 4.31
N LEU A 129 9.94 -2.10 3.74
CA LEU A 129 8.95 -1.27 4.44
C LEU A 129 8.29 -2.03 5.59
N ILE A 130 7.95 -3.31 5.40
CA ILE A 130 7.43 -4.18 6.47
C ILE A 130 8.45 -4.31 7.60
N THR A 131 9.72 -4.53 7.26
CA THR A 131 10.81 -4.62 8.24
C THR A 131 10.93 -3.34 9.07
N LEU A 132 10.84 -2.17 8.42
CA LEU A 132 10.84 -0.88 9.13
C LEU A 132 9.64 -0.70 10.07
N VAL A 133 8.44 -1.12 9.65
CA VAL A 133 7.24 -1.10 10.51
C VAL A 133 7.44 -1.97 11.76
N ILE A 134 7.98 -3.17 11.59
CA ILE A 134 8.27 -4.10 12.69
C ILE A 134 9.30 -3.48 13.65
N ILE A 135 10.39 -2.94 13.13
CA ILE A 135 11.44 -2.28 13.93
C ILE A 135 10.86 -1.11 14.74
N ASN A 136 10.05 -0.24 14.12
CA ASN A 136 9.40 0.88 14.82
C ASN A 136 8.47 0.42 15.94
N CYS A 137 7.73 -0.68 15.73
CA CYS A 137 6.87 -1.26 16.76
C CYS A 137 7.68 -1.81 17.93
N PHE A 138 8.78 -2.53 17.66
CA PHE A 138 9.68 -3.02 18.70
C PHE A 138 10.29 -1.87 19.51
N LEU A 139 10.73 -0.80 18.84
CA LEU A 139 11.23 0.41 19.49
C LEU A 139 10.16 1.06 20.36
N ALA A 140 8.92 1.18 19.89
CA ALA A 140 7.82 1.76 20.68
C ALA A 140 7.53 0.94 21.94
N GLN A 141 7.52 -0.40 21.84
CA GLN A 141 7.36 -1.29 22.99
C GLN A 141 8.53 -1.20 23.96
N LEU A 142 9.76 -1.16 23.45
CA LEU A 142 10.96 -1.00 24.26
C LEU A 142 10.90 0.30 25.04
N LEU A 143 10.63 1.44 24.38
CA LEU A 143 10.51 2.74 25.05
C LEU A 143 9.36 2.76 26.07
N GLY A 144 8.24 2.08 25.77
CA GLY A 144 7.14 1.90 26.71
C GLY A 144 7.57 1.14 27.96
N GLY A 145 8.27 0.01 27.80
CA GLY A 145 8.81 -0.76 28.92
C GLY A 145 9.85 0.02 29.72
N MET A 146 10.73 0.75 29.02
CA MET A 146 11.73 1.62 29.64
C MET A 146 11.08 2.72 30.48
N SER A 147 9.93 3.26 30.07
CA SER A 147 9.21 4.29 30.85
C SER A 147 8.81 3.80 32.24
N ILE A 148 8.46 2.52 32.39
CA ILE A 148 8.10 1.92 33.68
C ILE A 148 9.37 1.55 34.45
N TYR A 149 10.36 1.00 33.77
CA TYR A 149 11.63 0.60 34.37
C TYR A 149 12.35 1.77 35.05
N THR A 150 12.38 2.95 34.42
CA THR A 150 13.07 4.13 34.96
C THR A 150 12.41 4.78 36.17
N ILE A 151 11.20 4.33 36.54
CA ILE A 151 10.58 4.70 37.82
C ILE A 151 11.41 4.15 38.99
N HIS A 152 11.87 2.91 38.88
CA HIS A 152 12.62 2.22 39.92
C HIS A 152 14.14 2.27 39.72
N TYR A 153 14.59 2.29 38.45
CA TYR A 153 15.99 2.23 38.09
C TYR A 153 16.37 3.34 37.11
N LYS A 154 16.80 4.48 37.67
CA LYS A 154 17.22 5.62 36.86
C LYS A 154 18.56 5.36 36.18
N PHE A 155 18.67 5.78 34.93
CA PHE A 155 19.94 5.78 34.20
C PHE A 155 20.82 6.95 34.66
N SER A 156 22.08 6.65 34.99
CA SER A 156 23.06 7.66 35.42
C SER A 156 23.98 8.13 34.29
N ALA A 157 23.95 7.48 33.12
CA ALA A 157 24.75 7.87 31.97
C ALA A 157 24.22 9.17 31.34
N SER A 158 25.08 10.18 31.20
CA SER A 158 24.71 11.53 30.72
C SER A 158 24.00 11.52 29.36
N ALA A 159 24.43 10.66 28.44
CA ALA A 159 23.82 10.51 27.11
C ALA A 159 22.40 9.89 27.13
N LEU A 160 22.01 9.21 28.22
CA LEU A 160 20.75 8.49 28.35
C LEU A 160 19.83 9.09 29.43
N LEU A 161 20.19 10.24 30.01
CA LEU A 161 19.39 10.91 31.04
C LEU A 161 17.96 11.20 30.57
N TRP A 162 17.76 11.45 29.27
CA TRP A 162 16.45 11.71 28.67
C TRP A 162 15.49 10.51 28.77
N ILE A 163 15.99 9.28 28.95
CA ILE A 163 15.14 8.07 29.12
C ILE A 163 14.42 8.09 30.47
N ASN A 164 14.97 8.80 31.47
CA ASN A 164 14.32 8.93 32.77
C ASN A 164 13.10 9.85 32.75
N GLU A 165 12.91 10.60 31.67
CA GLU A 165 11.85 11.60 31.52
C GLU A 165 10.69 11.03 30.68
N PRO A 166 9.55 10.67 31.30
CA PRO A 166 8.45 9.99 30.61
C PRO A 166 7.87 10.80 29.45
N PHE A 167 7.96 12.13 29.51
CA PHE A 167 7.45 13.00 28.45
C PHE A 167 8.21 12.85 27.13
N TYR A 168 9.55 12.76 27.17
CA TYR A 168 10.35 12.54 25.95
C TYR A 168 10.07 11.16 25.37
N LEU A 169 9.95 10.12 26.21
CA LEU A 169 9.58 8.78 25.77
C LEU A 169 8.21 8.78 25.08
N MET A 170 7.22 9.46 25.66
CA MET A 170 5.90 9.62 25.06
C MET A 170 5.98 10.25 23.66
N ILE A 171 6.69 11.37 23.50
CA ILE A 171 6.85 12.03 22.20
C ILE A 171 7.48 11.09 21.18
N ILE A 172 8.57 10.42 21.54
CA ILE A 172 9.28 9.52 20.60
C ILE A 172 8.37 8.35 20.19
N ILE A 173 7.63 7.76 21.12
CA ILE A 173 6.65 6.70 20.81
C ILE A 173 5.61 7.19 19.79
N TYR A 174 5.06 8.39 19.96
CA TYR A 174 4.09 8.94 19.02
C TYR A 174 4.70 9.30 17.67
N VAL A 175 5.96 9.75 17.63
CA VAL A 175 6.70 9.94 16.37
C VAL A 175 6.88 8.61 15.64
N LEU A 176 7.24 7.53 16.35
CA LEU A 176 7.37 6.19 15.77
C LEU A 176 6.03 5.69 15.20
N ILE A 177 4.93 5.88 15.93
CA ILE A 177 3.57 5.54 15.46
C ILE A 177 3.22 6.31 14.19
N PHE A 178 3.54 7.60 14.16
CA PHE A 178 3.30 8.44 12.98
C PHE A 178 4.18 8.01 11.79
N MET A 179 5.46 7.69 12.02
CA MET A 179 6.34 7.16 10.98
C MET A 179 5.81 5.84 10.41
N THR A 180 5.40 4.90 11.27
CA THR A 180 4.78 3.64 10.87
C THR A 180 3.53 3.85 10.03
N PHE A 181 2.68 4.81 10.42
CA PHE A 181 1.52 5.19 9.62
C PHE A 181 1.92 5.69 8.23
N CYS A 182 2.89 6.61 8.14
CA CYS A 182 3.39 7.11 6.87
C CYS A 182 4.00 6.01 5.98
N ILE A 183 4.79 5.11 6.58
CA ILE A 183 5.39 3.95 5.90
C ILE A 183 4.30 3.03 5.35
N SER A 184 3.26 2.71 6.14
CA SER A 184 2.15 1.85 5.69
C SER A 184 1.39 2.44 4.50
N ARG A 185 1.20 3.76 4.47
CA ARG A 185 0.56 4.48 3.36
C ARG A 185 1.45 4.49 2.13
N PHE A 186 2.75 4.66 2.33
CA PHE A 186 3.74 4.63 1.26
C PHE A 186 3.88 3.23 0.66
N ASP A 187 3.90 2.17 1.49
CA ASP A 187 3.93 0.78 1.05
C ASP A 187 2.76 0.44 0.14
N MET A 188 1.55 0.75 0.58
CA MET A 188 0.34 0.54 -0.22
C MET A 188 0.40 1.29 -1.56
N TYR A 189 0.94 2.51 -1.55
CA TYR A 189 1.14 3.30 -2.76
C TYR A 189 2.16 2.68 -3.72
N MET A 190 3.32 2.30 -3.20
CA MET A 190 4.40 1.69 -3.99
C MET A 190 3.98 0.34 -4.55
N ASN A 191 3.28 -0.48 -3.76
CA ASN A 191 2.75 -1.76 -4.20
C ASN A 191 1.69 -1.58 -5.31
N ASP A 192 0.77 -0.61 -5.19
CA ASP A 192 -0.22 -0.33 -6.25
C ASP A 192 0.50 -0.07 -7.59
N ILE A 193 1.51 0.80 -7.57
CA ILE A 193 2.26 1.20 -8.78
C ILE A 193 3.11 0.04 -9.29
N TYR A 194 3.75 -0.72 -8.40
CA TYR A 194 4.55 -1.89 -8.77
C TYR A 194 3.70 -2.96 -9.48
N GLN A 195 2.50 -3.28 -8.98
CA GLN A 195 1.60 -4.25 -9.62
C GLN A 195 1.15 -3.79 -11.01
N ILE A 196 0.84 -2.49 -11.17
CA ILE A 196 0.51 -1.92 -12.49
C ILE A 196 1.70 -2.04 -13.45
N GLY A 197 2.92 -1.77 -12.97
CA GLY A 197 4.15 -1.95 -13.73
C GLY A 197 4.42 -3.40 -14.12
N LYS A 198 4.18 -4.34 -13.20
CA LYS A 198 4.32 -5.77 -13.47
C LYS A 198 3.32 -6.22 -14.54
N LEU A 199 2.06 -5.78 -14.46
CA LEU A 199 1.03 -6.08 -15.45
C LEU A 199 1.42 -5.55 -16.84
N SER A 200 1.87 -4.29 -16.93
CA SER A 200 2.30 -3.69 -18.20
C SER A 200 3.46 -4.48 -18.84
N ARG A 201 4.44 -4.89 -18.03
CA ARG A 201 5.56 -5.72 -18.52
C ARG A 201 5.10 -7.10 -18.95
N HIS A 202 4.20 -7.74 -18.20
CA HIS A 202 3.69 -9.07 -18.55
C HIS A 202 2.95 -9.07 -19.90
N VAL A 203 2.14 -8.04 -20.15
CA VAL A 203 1.42 -7.86 -21.42
C VAL A 203 2.40 -7.61 -22.58
N ASN A 204 3.38 -6.73 -22.40
CA ASN A 204 4.37 -6.38 -23.42
C ASN A 204 5.35 -7.53 -23.71
N SER A 205 5.77 -8.29 -22.68
CA SER A 205 6.61 -9.48 -22.86
C SER A 205 5.85 -10.62 -23.55
N GLY A 206 4.52 -10.68 -23.37
CA GLY A 206 3.63 -11.55 -24.16
C GLY A 206 3.36 -11.07 -25.59
N GLU A 207 3.92 -9.92 -26.00
CA GLU A 207 3.96 -9.44 -27.39
C GLU A 207 5.37 -9.60 -28.01
N GLY A 208 6.40 -9.88 -27.20
CA GLY A 208 7.78 -10.15 -27.64
C GLY A 208 8.07 -11.59 -28.08
N GLY A 209 7.03 -12.41 -28.27
CA GLY A 209 7.14 -13.77 -28.81
C GLY A 209 7.18 -13.83 -30.35
N VAL A 210 7.27 -12.69 -31.04
CA VAL A 210 7.60 -12.62 -32.47
C VAL A 210 8.40 -11.34 -32.72
N SER A 211 9.72 -11.45 -32.75
CA SER A 211 10.56 -10.55 -33.54
C SER A 211 11.84 -11.29 -33.94
N VAL A 212 11.79 -11.79 -35.18
CA VAL A 212 12.85 -12.10 -36.16
C VAL A 212 14.10 -12.82 -35.66
#